data_AF-A0A4U3A175-F1
#
_entry.id   AF-A0A4U3A175-F1
#
_cell.length_a   1.000
_cell.length_b   1.000
_cell.length_c   1.000
_cell.angle_alpha   90.00
_cell.angle_beta   90.00
_cell.angle_gamma   90.00
#
_symmetry.space_group_name_H-M   'P 1'
#
loop_
_entity.id
_entity.type
_entity.pdbx_description
1 polymer ?
#
loop_
_entity_poly.entity_id
_entity_poly.type
_entity_poly.pdbx_seq_one_letter_code
_entity_poly.pdbx_strand_id
1 'polypeptide(L)'
;TNAYAKIVLTDIFDQTVEKKVQIKNESPNILEGDKFAWSMKGIGDFEFAKVNLNKSTEELQVNLIAGTPHNYFDSTYASIKVQDTSGKVVYNKEVYGNNQQNAESKTVPVKVGNFIELTHLEGGERATLTNLDNNKRESFDKKVIYEVTKDGLKKVSQIVNPKPDTEAPTQPLGLYASNVASNSVELKWNPSTDNVGVKKYQVLRDGQLIQTVQGTMFTDQNLTANKEYKYTVKAVDAAGNISVQSNIITVTTKSQNVTYEKWDPKKAYTKGDKVEYQGKFYEAVQSYQGNGDPTWIFALSLWQPFKMI
;
A
#
# COMPACT_ATOMS: atom_id res chain seq x y z
N THR A 1 -7.03 -7.07 40.07
CA THR A 1 -8.20 -6.15 39.99
C THR A 1 -8.05 -5.35 38.72
N ASN A 2 -8.97 -5.45 37.76
CA ASN A 2 -8.86 -4.68 36.51
C ASN A 2 -9.11 -3.21 36.81
N ALA A 3 -8.06 -2.39 36.75
CA ALA A 3 -8.18 -0.94 36.87
C ALA A 3 -8.47 -0.37 35.48
N TYR A 4 -9.24 0.73 35.41
CA TYR A 4 -9.56 1.42 34.16
C TYR A 4 -9.37 2.93 34.37
N ALA A 5 -8.77 3.59 33.38
CA ALA A 5 -8.72 5.04 33.27
C ALA A 5 -9.86 5.50 32.38
N LYS A 6 -10.51 6.61 32.75
CA LYS A 6 -11.43 7.33 31.88
C LYS A 6 -10.69 8.53 31.31
N ILE A 7 -10.52 8.56 30.00
CA ILE A 7 -9.99 9.73 29.29
C ILE A 7 -11.18 10.49 28.73
N VAL A 8 -11.25 11.78 29.06
CA VAL A 8 -12.22 12.72 28.49
C VAL A 8 -11.42 13.79 27.77
N LEU A 9 -11.62 13.91 26.46
CA LEU A 9 -11.08 15.00 25.66
C LEU A 9 -12.21 15.97 25.34
N THR A 10 -11.97 17.25 25.58
CA THR A 10 -12.90 18.33 25.23
C THR A 10 -12.21 19.21 24.20
N ASP A 11 -12.86 19.47 23.06
CA ASP A 11 -12.33 20.39 22.07
C ASP A 11 -12.64 21.86 22.43
N ILE A 12 -12.15 22.80 21.62
CA ILE A 12 -12.36 24.24 21.82
C ILE A 12 -13.80 24.70 21.57
N PHE A 13 -14.68 23.79 21.15
CA PHE A 13 -16.12 24.02 20.95
C PHE A 13 -16.96 23.26 22.00
N ASP A 14 -16.34 22.85 23.11
CA ASP A 14 -16.95 22.10 24.22
C ASP A 14 -17.49 20.72 23.84
N GLN A 15 -17.08 20.14 22.70
CA GLN A 15 -17.45 18.77 22.34
C GLN A 15 -16.57 17.77 23.07
N THR A 16 -17.18 16.72 23.64
CA THR A 16 -16.47 15.72 24.44
C THR A 16 -16.40 14.36 23.76
N VAL A 17 -15.23 13.72 23.85
CA VAL A 17 -15.02 12.30 23.51
C VAL A 17 -14.54 11.57 24.76
N GLU A 18 -15.28 10.54 25.15
CA GLU A 18 -14.92 9.67 26.27
C GLU A 18 -14.33 8.35 25.77
N LYS A 19 -13.21 7.93 26.35
CA LYS A 19 -12.65 6.60 26.13
C LYS A 19 -12.26 5.95 27.46
N LYS A 20 -12.78 4.76 27.70
CA LYS A 20 -12.35 3.89 28.81
C LYS A 20 -11.15 3.09 28.35
N VAL A 21 -10.05 3.18 29.10
CA VAL A 21 -8.81 2.46 28.83
C VAL A 21 -8.53 1.55 30.01
N GLN A 22 -8.28 0.27 29.76
CA GLN A 22 -7.85 -0.64 30.82
C GLN A 22 -6.45 -0.27 31.27
N ILE A 23 -6.28 -0.03 32.56
CA ILE A 23 -4.98 0.11 33.22
C ILE A 23 -4.52 -1.31 33.55
N LYS A 24 -3.53 -1.80 32.80
CA LYS A 24 -2.82 -3.03 33.17
C LYS A 24 -1.96 -2.71 34.41
N ASN A 25 -2.43 -3.10 35.59
CA ASN A 25 -1.69 -2.98 36.85
C ASN A 25 -0.88 -4.25 37.12
N GLU A 26 -0.14 -4.70 36.10
CA GLU A 26 0.76 -5.85 36.17
C GLU A 26 2.16 -5.32 35.87
N SER A 27 3.17 -5.78 36.62
CA SER A 27 4.55 -5.43 36.30
C SER A 27 4.82 -5.88 34.86
N PRO A 28 5.26 -4.98 33.95
CA PRO A 28 5.37 -5.29 32.53
C PRO A 28 6.18 -6.57 32.34
N ASN A 29 5.69 -7.44 31.46
CA ASN A 29 6.36 -8.70 31.17
C ASN A 29 7.80 -8.41 30.69
N ILE A 30 8.76 -9.29 30.95
CA ILE A 30 10.14 -9.12 30.48
C ILE A 30 10.21 -8.92 28.96
N LEU A 31 9.22 -9.39 28.21
CA LEU A 31 9.18 -9.22 26.76
C LEU A 31 8.37 -8.00 26.30
N GLU A 32 7.76 -7.22 27.18
CA GLU A 32 7.04 -5.98 26.82
C GLU A 32 7.99 -4.76 26.86
N GLY A 33 7.93 -3.91 25.84
CA GLY A 33 8.80 -2.74 25.71
C GLY A 33 9.38 -2.57 24.30
N ASP A 34 10.36 -1.69 24.18
CA ASP A 34 11.02 -1.32 22.94
C ASP A 34 12.51 -1.68 22.89
N LYS A 35 13.18 -1.81 24.05
CA LYS A 35 14.63 -1.99 24.10
C LYS A 35 15.05 -3.30 24.76
N PHE A 36 15.77 -4.12 24.00
CA PHE A 36 16.19 -5.46 24.41
C PHE A 36 17.67 -5.66 24.09
N ALA A 37 18.40 -6.31 25.00
CA ALA A 37 19.81 -6.63 24.80
C ALA A 37 20.05 -8.12 25.07
N TRP A 38 20.60 -8.83 24.08
CA TRP A 38 21.11 -10.18 24.26
C TRP A 38 22.62 -10.17 24.45
N SER A 39 23.10 -10.97 25.40
CA SER A 39 24.52 -11.20 25.68
C SER A 39 24.79 -12.69 25.53
N MET A 40 25.78 -13.03 24.70
CA MET A 40 26.23 -14.39 24.44
C MET A 40 27.71 -14.54 24.81
N LYS A 41 28.00 -15.53 25.65
CA LYS A 41 29.29 -15.73 26.30
C LYS A 41 29.91 -17.07 25.95
N GLY A 42 31.20 -17.02 25.68
CA GLY A 42 32.06 -18.15 25.40
C GLY A 42 32.81 -18.63 26.64
N ILE A 43 33.93 -19.33 26.42
CA ILE A 43 34.81 -19.82 27.49
C ILE A 43 35.26 -18.67 28.41
N GLY A 44 35.33 -18.94 29.72
CA GLY A 44 35.73 -17.92 30.71
C GLY A 44 34.81 -16.69 30.78
N ASP A 45 33.52 -16.85 30.42
CA ASP A 45 32.51 -15.79 30.37
C ASP A 45 32.84 -14.64 29.41
N PHE A 46 33.70 -14.90 28.42
CA PHE A 46 34.00 -13.97 27.34
C PHE A 46 32.74 -13.64 26.54
N GLU A 47 32.18 -12.44 26.73
CA GLU A 47 31.09 -11.93 25.89
C GLU A 47 31.61 -11.72 24.47
N PHE A 48 31.37 -12.69 23.58
CA PHE A 48 31.84 -12.61 22.20
C PHE A 48 30.81 -11.93 21.29
N ALA A 49 29.54 -11.85 21.71
CA ALA A 49 28.48 -11.21 20.95
C ALA A 49 27.47 -10.50 21.84
N LYS A 50 27.11 -9.28 21.43
CA LYS A 50 26.06 -8.46 22.03
C LYS A 50 25.10 -7.95 20.96
N VAL A 51 23.81 -8.22 21.14
CA VAL A 51 22.77 -7.84 20.18
C VAL A 51 21.80 -6.89 20.88
N ASN A 52 21.62 -5.67 20.37
CA ASN A 52 20.71 -4.68 20.94
C ASN A 52 19.59 -4.36 19.95
N LEU A 53 18.34 -4.63 20.32
CA LEU A 53 17.16 -4.20 19.58
C LEU A 53 16.65 -2.89 20.17
N ASN A 54 16.36 -1.93 19.29
CA ASN A 54 15.56 -0.75 19.58
C ASN A 54 14.38 -0.69 18.60
N LYS A 55 13.20 -1.07 19.07
CA LYS A 55 11.97 -1.08 18.27
C LYS A 55 11.56 0.33 17.81
N SER A 56 11.85 1.36 18.60
CA SER A 56 11.46 2.73 18.26
C SER A 56 12.27 3.27 17.07
N THR A 57 13.49 2.77 16.84
CA THR A 57 14.30 3.11 15.66
C THR A 57 14.26 2.03 14.57
N GLU A 58 13.54 0.93 14.78
CA GLU A 58 13.50 -0.24 13.89
C GLU A 58 14.90 -0.84 13.61
N GLU A 59 15.78 -0.82 14.60
CA GLU A 59 17.19 -1.23 14.45
C GLU A 59 17.58 -2.35 15.42
N LEU A 60 18.25 -3.36 14.88
CA LEU A 60 18.96 -4.39 15.63
C LEU A 60 20.47 -4.22 15.39
N GLN A 61 21.19 -3.80 16.42
CA GLN A 61 22.64 -3.68 16.38
C GLN A 61 23.29 -4.98 16.85
N VAL A 62 24.02 -5.64 15.96
CA VAL A 62 24.79 -6.85 16.24
C VAL A 62 26.26 -6.47 16.37
N ASN A 63 26.83 -6.69 17.55
CA ASN A 63 28.24 -6.43 17.83
C ASN A 63 28.96 -7.74 18.18
N LEU A 64 30.04 -8.05 17.48
CA LEU A 64 30.95 -9.15 17.79
C LEU A 64 32.25 -8.57 18.34
N ILE A 65 32.80 -9.24 19.35
CA ILE A 65 34.08 -8.90 19.95
C ILE A 65 35.14 -9.86 19.40
N ALA A 66 36.30 -9.31 19.02
CA ALA A 66 37.39 -10.12 18.49
C ALA A 66 37.88 -11.12 19.55
N GLY A 67 38.04 -12.38 19.14
CA GLY A 67 38.41 -13.46 20.06
C GLY A 67 37.92 -14.80 19.56
N THR A 68 38.32 -15.87 20.24
CA THR A 68 37.80 -17.21 19.97
C THR A 68 36.74 -17.54 21.01
N PRO A 69 35.46 -17.71 20.64
CA PRO A 69 34.37 -17.93 21.58
C PRO A 69 34.63 -19.12 22.50
N HIS A 70 34.98 -20.29 21.95
CA HIS A 70 35.19 -21.49 22.73
C HIS A 70 35.99 -22.56 21.96
N ASN A 71 37.27 -22.74 22.32
CA ASN A 71 38.22 -23.61 21.59
C ASN A 71 37.82 -25.09 21.47
N TYR A 72 36.99 -25.62 22.38
CA TYR A 72 36.52 -27.02 22.33
C TYR A 72 35.35 -27.28 21.37
N PHE A 73 34.80 -26.26 20.69
CA PHE A 73 33.70 -26.44 19.74
C PHE A 73 34.18 -26.15 18.31
N ASP A 74 34.20 -27.18 17.47
CA ASP A 74 34.66 -27.14 16.07
C ASP A 74 33.57 -26.81 15.04
N SER A 75 32.42 -26.33 15.53
CA SER A 75 31.23 -26.02 14.74
C SER A 75 30.68 -24.63 15.10
N THR A 76 29.58 -24.25 14.45
CA THR A 76 28.83 -23.04 14.80
C THR A 76 28.40 -23.10 16.26
N TYR A 77 29.04 -22.28 17.08
CA TYR A 77 28.82 -22.19 18.51
C TYR A 77 27.61 -21.32 18.85
N ALA A 78 27.37 -20.28 18.07
CA ALA A 78 26.19 -19.45 18.17
C ALA A 78 25.78 -18.89 16.79
N SER A 79 24.51 -18.52 16.65
CA SER A 79 24.02 -17.86 15.45
C SER A 79 23.03 -16.74 15.76
N ILE A 80 23.01 -15.72 14.90
CA ILE A 80 22.05 -14.61 14.93
C ILE A 80 21.41 -14.52 13.55
N LYS A 81 20.10 -14.71 13.47
CA LYS A 81 19.35 -14.66 12.22
C LYS A 81 18.15 -13.74 12.35
N VAL A 82 17.93 -12.91 11.34
CA VAL A 82 16.75 -12.05 11.22
C VAL A 82 16.03 -12.38 9.93
N GLN A 83 14.73 -12.60 10.03
CA GLN A 83 13.86 -12.86 8.90
C GLN A 83 12.71 -11.86 8.86
N ASP A 84 12.44 -11.33 7.68
CA ASP A 84 11.32 -10.40 7.48
C ASP A 84 9.97 -11.13 7.37
N THR A 85 8.89 -10.34 7.31
CA THR A 85 7.52 -10.83 7.19
C THR A 85 7.23 -11.53 5.86
N SER A 86 8.10 -11.47 4.86
CA SER A 86 7.94 -12.20 3.59
C SER A 86 8.54 -13.61 3.63
N GLY A 87 9.28 -13.94 4.71
CA GLY A 87 10.06 -15.16 4.78
C GLY A 87 11.52 -14.98 4.36
N LYS A 88 11.95 -13.78 3.96
CA LYS A 88 13.32 -13.53 3.50
C LYS A 88 14.25 -13.35 4.69
N VAL A 89 15.36 -14.09 4.70
CA VAL A 89 16.45 -13.89 5.66
C VAL A 89 17.19 -12.60 5.30
N VAL A 90 17.05 -11.57 6.14
CA VAL A 90 17.67 -10.25 5.93
C VAL A 90 19.02 -10.12 6.63
N TYR A 91 19.30 -10.99 7.61
CA TYR A 91 20.60 -11.12 8.25
C TYR A 91 20.82 -12.55 8.74
N ASN A 92 22.03 -13.07 8.58
CA ASN A 92 22.45 -14.34 9.16
C ASN A 92 23.94 -14.27 9.51
N LYS A 93 24.26 -14.49 10.78
CA LYS A 93 25.63 -14.59 11.27
C LYS A 93 25.79 -15.91 12.01
N GLU A 94 26.76 -16.70 11.57
CA GLU A 94 27.23 -17.87 12.28
C GLU A 94 28.58 -17.55 12.92
N VAL A 95 28.72 -17.94 14.19
CA VAL A 95 29.93 -17.74 14.99
C VAL A 95 30.48 -19.11 15.34
N TYR A 96 31.59 -19.49 14.72
CA TYR A 96 32.27 -20.76 14.98
C TYR A 96 33.06 -20.71 16.28
N GLY A 97 32.98 -21.78 17.08
CA GLY A 97 33.52 -21.80 18.45
C GLY A 97 35.03 -21.68 18.53
N ASN A 98 35.76 -22.51 17.77
CA ASN A 98 37.22 -22.60 17.77
C ASN A 98 37.91 -21.68 16.76
N ASN A 99 37.14 -20.91 15.98
CA ASN A 99 37.69 -19.98 15.02
C ASN A 99 37.86 -18.60 15.64
N GLN A 100 39.01 -17.97 15.39
CA GLN A 100 39.25 -16.58 15.76
C GLN A 100 38.26 -15.67 15.01
N GLN A 101 37.40 -14.98 15.77
CA GLN A 101 36.47 -13.99 15.26
C GLN A 101 37.13 -12.60 15.23
N ASN A 102 36.77 -11.82 14.23
CA ASN A 102 37.10 -10.38 14.18
C ASN A 102 36.00 -9.58 14.86
N ALA A 103 36.35 -8.38 15.34
CA ALA A 103 35.34 -7.45 15.82
C ALA A 103 34.46 -7.01 14.65
N GLU A 104 33.14 -6.95 14.87
CA GLU A 104 32.16 -6.56 13.87
C GLU A 104 31.06 -5.74 14.52
N SER A 105 30.55 -4.73 13.83
CA SER A 105 29.33 -4.03 14.23
C SER A 105 28.43 -3.87 13.01
N LYS A 106 27.19 -4.38 13.10
CA LYS A 106 26.23 -4.36 12.01
C LYS A 106 24.88 -3.87 12.51
N THR A 107 24.32 -2.87 11.85
CA THR A 107 22.92 -2.48 12.01
C THR A 107 22.05 -3.25 11.01
N VAL A 108 21.02 -3.91 11.51
CA VAL A 108 20.03 -4.67 10.75
C VAL A 108 18.65 -4.04 10.95
N PRO A 109 17.94 -3.66 9.87
CA PRO A 109 16.56 -3.17 10.00
C PRO A 109 15.63 -4.27 10.51
N VAL A 110 14.82 -3.95 11.52
CA VAL A 110 13.88 -4.89 12.14
C VAL A 110 12.54 -4.19 12.41
N LYS A 111 11.47 -4.72 11.81
CA LYS A 111 10.11 -4.19 11.92
C LYS A 111 9.19 -5.12 12.69
N VAL A 112 8.04 -4.59 13.12
CA VAL A 112 6.93 -5.41 13.63
C VAL A 112 6.59 -6.51 12.61
N GLY A 113 6.47 -7.74 13.10
CA GLY A 113 6.26 -8.97 12.34
C GLY A 113 7.54 -9.70 11.92
N ASN A 114 8.74 -9.11 12.08
CA ASN A 114 9.99 -9.81 11.81
C ASN A 114 10.31 -10.84 12.91
N PHE A 115 11.12 -11.83 12.55
CA PHE A 115 11.58 -12.87 13.47
C PHE A 115 13.07 -12.72 13.73
N ILE A 116 13.48 -12.85 15.00
CA ILE A 116 14.86 -12.92 15.45
C ILE A 116 15.09 -14.32 16.02
N GLU A 117 15.96 -15.10 15.40
CA GLU A 117 16.39 -16.42 15.86
C GLU A 117 17.83 -16.35 16.38
N LEU A 118 18.01 -16.81 17.61
CA LEU A 118 19.31 -16.91 18.27
C LEU A 118 19.59 -18.36 18.65
N THR A 119 20.81 -18.82 18.44
CA THR A 119 21.28 -20.13 18.92
C THR A 119 22.57 -20.00 19.71
N HIS A 120 22.78 -20.90 20.66
CA HIS A 120 23.99 -20.99 21.46
C HIS A 120 24.19 -22.42 21.97
N LEU A 121 25.29 -23.09 21.63
CA LEU A 121 25.49 -24.50 22.00
C LEU A 121 25.53 -24.71 23.52
N GLU A 122 26.04 -23.71 24.25
CA GLU A 122 26.06 -23.66 25.72
C GLU A 122 25.04 -22.65 26.26
N GLY A 123 23.79 -22.67 25.80
CA GLY A 123 22.75 -21.78 26.32
C GLY A 123 22.55 -21.86 27.85
N GLY A 124 21.62 -21.09 28.38
CA GLY A 124 21.41 -20.90 29.82
C GLY A 124 22.09 -19.62 30.29
N GLU A 125 22.88 -19.67 31.35
CA GLU A 125 23.48 -18.46 31.95
C GLU A 125 24.47 -17.72 31.02
N ARG A 126 24.96 -18.40 29.98
CA ARG A 126 25.84 -17.84 28.95
C ARG A 126 25.09 -17.13 27.82
N ALA A 127 23.77 -17.25 27.78
CA ALA A 127 22.93 -16.72 26.72
C ALA A 127 21.73 -16.02 27.35
N THR A 128 21.85 -14.71 27.55
CA THR A 128 20.89 -13.93 28.34
C THR A 128 20.21 -12.84 27.53
N LEU A 129 18.95 -12.56 27.86
CA LEU A 129 18.20 -11.40 27.42
C LEU A 129 17.99 -10.47 28.61
N THR A 130 18.27 -9.18 28.43
CA THR A 130 17.87 -8.12 29.36
C THR A 130 16.92 -7.17 28.63
N ASN A 131 15.75 -6.93 29.22
CA ASN A 131 14.88 -5.84 28.80
C ASN A 131 15.40 -4.55 29.43
N LEU A 132 15.81 -3.60 28.60
CA LEU A 132 16.45 -2.36 29.04
C LEU A 132 15.43 -1.32 29.55
N ASP A 133 14.15 -1.50 29.26
CA ASP A 133 13.09 -0.59 29.71
C ASP A 133 12.62 -0.92 31.14
N ASN A 134 12.69 -2.20 31.55
CA ASN A 134 12.24 -2.64 32.88
C ASN A 134 13.31 -3.39 33.70
N ASN A 135 14.54 -3.51 33.19
CA ASN A 135 15.69 -4.17 33.81
C ASN A 135 15.51 -5.65 34.17
N LYS A 136 14.46 -6.32 33.68
CA LYS A 136 14.27 -7.75 33.88
C LYS A 136 15.22 -8.54 32.99
N ARG A 137 15.70 -9.68 33.49
CA ARG A 137 16.61 -10.59 32.79
C ARG A 137 16.08 -12.02 32.77
N GLU A 138 16.30 -12.70 31.66
CA GLU A 138 16.10 -14.14 31.51
C GLU A 138 17.27 -14.76 30.73
N SER A 139 17.41 -16.08 30.81
CA SER A 139 18.25 -16.87 29.93
C SER A 139 17.43 -17.53 28.82
N PHE A 140 18.09 -17.96 27.76
CA PHE A 140 17.55 -18.91 26.80
C PHE A 140 18.49 -20.10 26.64
N ASP A 141 17.93 -21.29 26.39
CA ASP A 141 18.70 -22.51 26.20
C ASP A 141 19.41 -22.51 24.84
N LYS A 142 19.41 -23.62 24.11
CA LYS A 142 20.16 -23.74 22.86
C LYS A 142 19.63 -22.89 21.72
N LYS A 143 18.35 -22.53 21.78
CA LYS A 143 17.64 -21.82 20.71
C LYS A 143 16.50 -21.00 21.28
N VAL A 144 16.32 -19.80 20.76
CA VAL A 144 15.12 -18.99 20.96
C VAL A 144 14.75 -18.26 19.68
N ILE A 145 13.45 -18.11 19.46
CA ILE A 145 12.91 -17.32 18.35
C ILE A 145 11.95 -16.30 18.94
N TYR A 146 12.14 -15.03 18.58
CA TYR A 146 11.25 -13.94 18.94
C TYR A 146 10.56 -13.39 17.70
N GLU A 147 9.24 -13.27 17.75
CA GLU A 147 8.47 -12.40 16.87
C GLU A 147 8.49 -10.99 17.45
N VAL A 148 8.82 -9.99 16.62
CA VAL A 148 8.75 -8.58 16.99
C VAL A 148 7.30 -8.14 16.88
N THR A 149 6.67 -7.83 18.01
CA THR A 149 5.26 -7.41 18.07
C THR A 149 5.16 -5.91 18.31
N LYS A 150 3.93 -5.37 18.21
CA LYS A 150 3.67 -3.96 18.56
C LYS A 150 4.11 -3.65 20.00
N ASP A 151 3.80 -4.54 20.94
CA ASP A 151 3.99 -4.30 22.38
C ASP A 151 5.37 -4.76 22.91
N GLY A 152 6.18 -5.42 22.07
CA GLY A 152 7.50 -5.95 22.47
C GLY A 152 7.88 -7.18 21.69
N LEU A 153 8.39 -8.21 22.37
CA LEU A 153 8.76 -9.49 21.79
C LEU A 153 7.78 -10.58 22.20
N LYS A 154 7.65 -11.61 21.36
CA LYS A 154 6.90 -12.82 21.69
C LYS A 154 7.74 -14.04 21.33
N LYS A 155 7.99 -14.92 22.30
CA LYS A 155 8.66 -16.21 22.04
C LYS A 155 7.76 -17.09 21.17
N VAL A 156 8.33 -17.67 20.12
CA VAL A 156 7.65 -18.62 19.23
C VAL A 156 8.49 -19.89 19.07
N SER A 157 7.85 -21.02 18.83
CA SER A 157 8.54 -22.32 18.70
C SER A 157 9.23 -22.53 17.35
N GLN A 158 8.79 -21.81 16.32
CA GLN A 158 9.32 -21.86 14.97
C GLN A 158 9.13 -20.51 14.28
N ILE A 159 9.97 -20.23 13.28
CA ILE A 159 9.75 -19.11 12.38
C ILE A 159 8.54 -19.48 11.52
N VAL A 160 7.44 -18.75 11.68
CA VAL A 160 6.28 -18.92 10.82
C VAL A 160 6.50 -18.05 9.60
N ASN A 161 7.00 -18.65 8.52
CA ASN A 161 6.94 -17.98 7.22
C ASN A 161 5.46 -17.89 6.85
N PRO A 162 4.88 -16.71 6.60
CA PRO A 162 3.64 -16.71 5.83
C PRO A 162 4.00 -17.39 4.53
N LYS A 163 3.33 -18.51 4.24
CA LYS A 163 3.44 -19.16 2.94
C LYS A 163 3.29 -18.06 1.88
N PRO A 164 4.18 -17.98 0.86
CA PRO A 164 4.01 -17.00 -0.19
C PRO A 164 2.57 -17.04 -0.68
N ASP A 165 1.92 -15.89 -0.66
CA ASP A 165 0.53 -15.83 -1.06
C ASP A 165 0.45 -16.06 -2.58
N THR A 166 -0.17 -17.17 -2.95
CA THR A 166 -0.37 -17.59 -4.34
C THR A 166 -1.83 -17.57 -4.74
N GLU A 167 -2.72 -17.15 -3.84
CA GLU A 167 -4.14 -17.09 -4.11
C GLU A 167 -4.46 -15.77 -4.79
N ALA A 168 -5.22 -15.81 -5.87
CA ALA A 168 -5.63 -14.59 -6.54
C ALA A 168 -6.90 -14.04 -5.87
N PRO A 169 -7.08 -12.70 -5.83
CA PRO A 169 -8.32 -12.10 -5.37
C PRO A 169 -9.55 -12.62 -6.13
N THR A 170 -10.70 -12.59 -5.46
CA THR A 170 -11.99 -12.87 -6.11
C THR A 170 -12.23 -11.91 -7.30
N GLN A 171 -12.89 -12.41 -8.34
CA GLN A 171 -13.31 -11.60 -9.49
C GLN A 171 -14.11 -10.36 -9.03
N PRO A 172 -13.79 -9.14 -9.51
CA PRO A 172 -14.62 -7.97 -9.25
C PRO A 172 -16.04 -8.16 -9.82
N LEU A 173 -17.05 -7.95 -8.99
CA LEU A 173 -18.47 -8.08 -9.36
C LEU A 173 -19.17 -6.73 -9.33
N GLY A 174 -20.34 -6.66 -9.99
CA GLY A 174 -21.18 -5.46 -9.97
C GLY A 174 -20.53 -4.24 -10.63
N LEU A 175 -19.70 -4.44 -11.66
CA LEU A 175 -19.20 -3.33 -12.47
C LEU A 175 -20.36 -2.63 -13.17
N TYR A 176 -20.48 -1.32 -13.00
CA TYR A 176 -21.47 -0.49 -13.71
C TYR A 176 -20.89 0.90 -14.01
N ALA A 177 -21.53 1.58 -14.95
CA ALA A 177 -21.22 2.96 -15.30
C ALA A 177 -22.25 3.93 -14.72
N SER A 178 -21.77 5.06 -14.21
CA SER A 178 -22.56 6.23 -13.79
C SER A 178 -22.01 7.49 -14.44
N ASN A 179 -22.74 8.61 -14.33
CA ASN A 179 -22.28 9.92 -14.79
C ASN A 179 -21.74 9.95 -16.23
N VAL A 180 -22.38 9.21 -17.15
CA VAL A 180 -21.99 9.16 -18.56
C VAL A 180 -22.21 10.54 -19.20
N ALA A 181 -21.10 11.16 -19.62
CA ALA A 181 -21.05 12.43 -20.34
C ALA A 181 -20.64 12.20 -21.81
N SER A 182 -20.44 13.28 -22.55
CA SER A 182 -19.96 13.20 -23.93
C SER A 182 -18.46 12.92 -24.03
N ASN A 183 -17.69 13.16 -22.96
CA ASN A 183 -16.25 12.96 -22.93
C ASN A 183 -15.74 12.22 -21.69
N SER A 184 -16.63 11.67 -20.86
CA SER A 184 -16.25 10.93 -19.65
C SER A 184 -17.28 9.89 -19.25
N VAL A 185 -16.82 8.89 -18.50
CA VAL A 185 -17.64 7.85 -17.88
C VAL A 185 -17.08 7.57 -16.49
N GLU A 186 -17.93 7.56 -15.46
CA GLU A 186 -17.56 7.09 -14.13
C GLU A 186 -17.89 5.60 -14.01
N LEU A 187 -16.95 4.81 -13.52
CA LEU A 187 -17.06 3.36 -13.31
C LEU A 187 -17.01 3.06 -11.83
N LYS A 188 -17.88 2.16 -11.36
CA LYS A 188 -17.93 1.67 -9.98
C LYS A 188 -18.14 0.16 -9.96
N TRP A 189 -17.59 -0.50 -8.95
CA TRP A 189 -17.72 -1.95 -8.75
C TRP A 189 -17.71 -2.30 -7.27
N ASN A 190 -18.07 -3.54 -6.94
CA ASN A 190 -18.00 -4.05 -5.58
C ASN A 190 -16.55 -4.44 -5.22
N PRO A 191 -16.12 -4.24 -3.97
CA PRO A 191 -14.80 -4.68 -3.53
C PRO A 191 -14.66 -6.20 -3.62
N SER A 192 -13.56 -6.65 -4.19
CA SER A 192 -13.11 -8.05 -4.15
C SER A 192 -12.52 -8.39 -2.78
N THR A 193 -12.51 -9.67 -2.44
CA THR A 193 -11.82 -10.23 -1.26
C THR A 193 -10.66 -11.11 -1.68
N ASP A 194 -9.78 -11.38 -0.72
CA ASP A 194 -8.59 -12.21 -0.86
C ASP A 194 -8.20 -12.76 0.52
N ASN A 195 -7.40 -13.82 0.57
CA ASN A 195 -6.97 -14.46 1.83
C ASN A 195 -6.05 -13.56 2.68
N VAL A 196 -5.29 -12.64 2.07
CA VAL A 196 -4.42 -11.66 2.73
C VAL A 196 -4.97 -10.24 2.54
N GLY A 197 -5.38 -9.89 1.32
CA GLY A 197 -6.06 -8.64 1.04
C GLY A 197 -5.78 -8.05 -0.35
N VAL A 198 -6.78 -7.35 -0.88
CA VAL A 198 -6.68 -6.68 -2.18
C VAL A 198 -5.97 -5.33 -2.05
N LYS A 199 -4.99 -5.09 -2.92
CA LYS A 199 -4.16 -3.87 -2.91
C LYS A 199 -4.64 -2.80 -3.89
N LYS A 200 -5.10 -3.21 -5.08
CA LYS A 200 -5.46 -2.30 -6.17
C LYS A 200 -6.32 -3.00 -7.23
N TYR A 201 -6.88 -2.20 -8.14
CA TYR A 201 -7.66 -2.64 -9.28
C TYR A 201 -7.05 -2.10 -10.58
N GLN A 202 -7.02 -2.95 -11.60
CA GLN A 202 -6.66 -2.60 -12.97
C GLN A 202 -7.94 -2.38 -13.77
N VAL A 203 -8.12 -1.19 -14.34
CA VAL A 203 -9.25 -0.84 -15.19
C VAL A 203 -8.84 -0.95 -16.65
N LEU A 204 -9.60 -1.72 -17.43
CA LEU A 204 -9.34 -1.94 -18.84
C LEU A 204 -10.45 -1.32 -19.69
N ARG A 205 -10.08 -0.67 -20.78
CA ARG A 205 -10.98 -0.17 -21.83
C ARG A 205 -10.61 -0.81 -23.15
N ASP A 206 -11.59 -1.40 -23.82
CA ASP A 206 -11.43 -2.12 -25.08
C ASP A 206 -10.31 -3.18 -25.02
N GLY A 207 -10.17 -3.83 -23.85
CA GLY A 207 -9.16 -4.85 -23.56
C GLY A 207 -7.77 -4.32 -23.19
N GLN A 208 -7.54 -3.00 -23.22
CA GLN A 208 -6.27 -2.38 -22.86
C GLN A 208 -6.31 -1.79 -21.45
N LEU A 209 -5.24 -1.99 -20.67
CA LEU A 209 -5.11 -1.36 -19.35
C LEU A 209 -5.00 0.16 -19.51
N ILE A 210 -5.93 0.90 -18.93
CA ILE A 210 -5.92 2.37 -18.96
C ILE A 210 -5.52 3.00 -17.64
N GLN A 211 -5.78 2.31 -16.50
CA GLN A 211 -5.41 2.83 -15.18
C GLN A 211 -5.31 1.72 -14.13
N THR A 212 -4.53 1.98 -13.08
CA THR A 212 -4.56 1.24 -11.81
C THR A 212 -5.00 2.15 -10.66
N VAL A 213 -5.99 1.73 -9.87
CA VAL A 213 -6.55 2.51 -8.74
C VAL A 213 -6.58 1.68 -7.45
N GLN A 214 -6.55 2.32 -6.28
CA GLN A 214 -6.66 1.61 -4.99
C GLN A 214 -8.11 1.41 -4.53
N GLY A 215 -9.03 2.27 -4.96
CA GLY A 215 -10.45 2.19 -4.61
C GLY A 215 -11.29 1.41 -5.63
N THR A 216 -12.61 1.41 -5.41
CA THR A 216 -13.59 0.73 -6.27
C THR A 216 -14.33 1.67 -7.22
N MET A 217 -13.67 2.78 -7.58
CA MET A 217 -14.22 3.82 -8.45
C MET A 217 -13.11 4.39 -9.34
N PHE A 218 -13.45 4.68 -10.58
CA PHE A 218 -12.57 5.36 -11.52
C PHE A 218 -13.38 6.18 -12.54
N THR A 219 -12.93 7.38 -12.87
CA THR A 219 -13.52 8.20 -13.94
C THR A 219 -12.61 8.23 -15.14
N ASP A 220 -13.07 7.66 -16.25
CA ASP A 220 -12.40 7.76 -17.54
C ASP A 220 -12.77 9.09 -18.21
N GLN A 221 -11.77 9.79 -18.74
CA GLN A 221 -11.91 11.14 -19.29
C GLN A 221 -11.33 11.20 -20.71
N ASN A 222 -11.55 12.32 -21.40
CA ASN A 222 -11.07 12.56 -22.76
C ASN A 222 -11.60 11.54 -23.78
N LEU A 223 -12.81 11.04 -23.56
CA LEU A 223 -13.51 10.15 -24.49
C LEU A 223 -14.07 10.93 -25.68
N THR A 224 -14.15 10.27 -26.83
CA THR A 224 -14.95 10.76 -27.96
C THR A 224 -16.44 10.64 -27.67
N ALA A 225 -17.22 11.64 -28.07
CA ALA A 225 -18.68 11.66 -27.97
C ALA A 225 -19.34 10.66 -28.92
N ASN A 226 -20.55 10.21 -28.57
CA ASN A 226 -21.35 9.27 -29.34
C ASN A 226 -20.58 8.01 -29.75
N LYS A 227 -19.71 7.51 -28.86
CA LYS A 227 -18.84 6.36 -29.12
C LYS A 227 -19.01 5.30 -28.04
N GLU A 228 -19.10 4.05 -28.51
CA GLU A 228 -19.15 2.87 -27.66
C GLU A 228 -17.74 2.51 -27.13
N TYR A 229 -17.66 2.18 -25.84
CA TYR A 229 -16.50 1.66 -25.16
C TYR A 229 -16.87 0.44 -24.32
N LYS A 230 -15.94 -0.50 -24.20
CA LYS A 230 -16.11 -1.69 -23.35
C LYS A 230 -15.18 -1.66 -22.16
N TYR A 231 -15.71 -1.92 -20.97
CA TYR A 231 -14.94 -1.86 -19.73
C TYR A 231 -14.93 -3.19 -18.97
N THR A 232 -13.78 -3.52 -18.42
CA THR A 232 -13.58 -4.61 -17.46
C THR A 232 -12.62 -4.17 -16.35
N VAL A 233 -12.66 -4.86 -15.21
CA VAL A 233 -11.78 -4.59 -14.06
C VAL A 233 -11.16 -5.89 -13.54
N LYS A 234 -9.89 -5.85 -13.12
CA LYS A 234 -9.22 -6.94 -12.37
C LYS A 234 -8.81 -6.44 -10.99
N ALA A 235 -8.84 -7.30 -9.99
CA ALA A 235 -8.24 -7.06 -8.68
C ALA A 235 -6.81 -7.59 -8.63
N VAL A 236 -5.95 -6.93 -7.85
CA VAL A 236 -4.55 -7.31 -7.63
C VAL A 236 -4.24 -7.19 -6.13
N ASP A 237 -3.68 -8.23 -5.54
CA ASP A 237 -3.27 -8.25 -4.13
C ASP A 237 -1.87 -7.62 -3.91
N ALA A 238 -1.35 -7.77 -2.68
CA ALA A 238 -0.02 -7.29 -2.31
C ALA A 238 1.13 -8.16 -2.85
N ALA A 239 0.89 -9.46 -3.07
CA ALA A 239 1.85 -10.43 -3.60
C ALA A 239 1.99 -10.36 -5.14
N GLY A 240 1.05 -9.71 -5.82
CA GLY A 240 0.99 -9.57 -7.27
C GLY A 240 0.08 -10.57 -7.97
N ASN A 241 -0.71 -11.38 -7.26
CA ASN A 241 -1.67 -12.26 -7.92
C ASN A 241 -2.83 -11.42 -8.47
N ILE A 242 -3.35 -11.84 -9.63
CA ILE A 242 -4.33 -11.07 -10.41
C ILE A 242 -5.59 -11.92 -10.57
N SER A 243 -6.75 -11.33 -10.26
CA SER A 243 -8.03 -11.99 -10.41
C SER A 243 -8.39 -12.26 -11.88
N VAL A 244 -9.42 -13.09 -12.07
CA VAL A 244 -10.21 -13.09 -13.31
C VAL A 244 -10.82 -11.69 -13.54
N GLN A 245 -10.96 -11.28 -14.80
CA GLN A 245 -11.62 -10.02 -15.17
C GLN A 245 -13.09 -10.04 -14.77
N SER A 246 -13.66 -8.91 -14.36
CA SER A 246 -15.10 -8.74 -14.21
C SER A 246 -15.87 -9.10 -15.48
N ASN A 247 -17.19 -9.21 -15.36
CA ASN A 247 -18.06 -9.13 -16.53
C ASN A 247 -17.82 -7.82 -17.28
N ILE A 248 -17.91 -7.88 -18.61
CA ILE A 248 -17.76 -6.73 -19.49
C ILE A 248 -19.03 -5.89 -19.45
N ILE A 249 -18.87 -4.57 -19.38
CA ILE A 249 -19.97 -3.62 -19.64
C ILE A 249 -19.67 -2.81 -20.88
N THR A 250 -20.72 -2.49 -21.62
CA THR A 250 -20.66 -1.66 -22.82
C THR A 250 -21.33 -0.32 -22.51
N VAL A 251 -20.64 0.78 -22.78
CA VAL A 251 -21.11 2.13 -22.48
C VAL A 251 -20.93 3.01 -23.71
N THR A 252 -22.00 3.69 -24.13
CA THR A 252 -21.93 4.70 -25.20
C THR A 252 -21.93 6.09 -24.58
N THR A 253 -20.91 6.91 -24.89
CA THR A 253 -20.86 8.31 -24.45
C THR A 253 -22.00 9.11 -25.07
N LYS A 254 -22.45 10.15 -24.36
CA LYS A 254 -23.49 11.04 -24.90
C LYS A 254 -22.98 11.79 -26.14
N SER A 255 -23.90 12.25 -26.97
CA SER A 255 -23.58 13.25 -27.97
C SER A 255 -23.08 14.54 -27.31
N GLN A 256 -22.22 15.29 -27.99
CA GLN A 256 -21.90 16.66 -27.56
C GLN A 256 -23.09 17.57 -27.87
N ASN A 257 -23.65 18.21 -26.85
CA ASN A 257 -24.58 19.32 -27.05
C ASN A 257 -23.77 20.57 -27.38
N VAL A 258 -23.57 20.83 -28.67
CA VAL A 258 -22.97 22.09 -29.13
C VAL A 258 -24.11 23.07 -29.35
N THR A 259 -24.21 24.10 -28.51
CA THR A 259 -25.15 25.20 -28.72
C THR A 259 -24.46 26.23 -29.62
N TYR A 260 -24.97 26.40 -30.83
CA TYR A 260 -24.55 27.47 -31.74
C TYR A 260 -25.40 28.72 -31.50
N GLU A 261 -24.82 29.89 -31.74
CA GLU A 261 -25.60 31.13 -31.67
C GLU A 261 -26.69 31.14 -32.73
N LYS A 262 -27.82 31.80 -32.46
CA LYS A 262 -28.85 31.98 -33.49
C LYS A 262 -28.33 32.93 -34.56
N TRP A 263 -28.58 32.60 -35.82
CA TRP A 263 -28.21 33.48 -36.93
C TRP A 263 -28.97 34.82 -36.84
N ASP A 264 -28.22 35.92 -36.97
CA ASP A 264 -28.74 37.29 -36.99
C ASP A 264 -28.39 37.93 -38.35
N PRO A 265 -29.39 38.33 -39.15
CA PRO A 265 -29.18 38.89 -40.48
C PRO A 265 -28.39 40.22 -40.49
N LYS A 266 -28.20 40.87 -39.33
CA LYS A 266 -27.47 42.15 -39.20
C LYS A 266 -26.06 41.98 -38.59
N LYS A 267 -25.73 40.79 -38.09
CA LYS A 267 -24.44 40.54 -37.43
C LYS A 267 -23.32 40.35 -38.47
N ALA A 268 -22.10 40.74 -38.09
CA ALA A 268 -20.89 40.39 -38.82
C ALA A 268 -20.45 38.95 -38.50
N TYR A 269 -20.10 38.18 -39.53
CA TYR A 269 -19.59 36.82 -39.39
C TYR A 269 -18.21 36.70 -40.00
N THR A 270 -17.37 35.89 -39.38
CA THR A 270 -16.07 35.47 -39.90
C THR A 270 -16.15 34.06 -40.47
N LYS A 271 -15.30 33.76 -41.46
CA LYS A 271 -15.21 32.41 -42.02
C LYS A 271 -14.99 31.37 -40.91
N GLY A 272 -15.85 30.36 -40.84
CA GLY A 272 -15.84 29.29 -39.84
C GLY A 272 -16.83 29.48 -38.68
N ASP A 273 -17.45 30.65 -38.56
CA ASP A 273 -18.51 30.88 -37.56
C ASP A 273 -19.68 29.92 -37.80
N LYS A 274 -20.22 29.36 -36.73
CA LYS A 274 -21.32 28.38 -36.78
C LYS A 274 -22.54 28.90 -36.07
N VAL A 275 -23.68 28.82 -36.75
CA VAL A 275 -24.96 29.36 -36.29
C VAL A 275 -26.07 28.33 -36.43
N GLU A 276 -27.13 28.52 -35.64
CA GLU A 276 -28.40 27.83 -35.78
C GLU A 276 -29.45 28.77 -36.41
N TYR A 277 -30.18 28.28 -37.41
CA TYR A 277 -31.35 28.96 -37.95
C TYR A 277 -32.45 27.94 -38.25
N GLN A 278 -33.58 28.10 -37.55
CA GLN A 278 -34.76 27.24 -37.69
C GLN A 278 -34.44 25.73 -37.50
N GLY A 279 -33.60 25.39 -36.52
CA GLY A 279 -33.20 24.00 -36.25
C GLY A 279 -32.22 23.40 -37.26
N LYS A 280 -31.69 24.18 -38.21
CA LYS A 280 -30.59 23.79 -39.09
C LYS A 280 -29.31 24.54 -38.70
N PHE A 281 -28.17 23.91 -38.94
CA PHE A 281 -26.86 24.47 -38.60
C PHE A 281 -26.11 24.87 -39.87
N TYR A 282 -25.46 26.03 -39.81
CA TYR A 282 -24.72 26.60 -40.92
C TYR A 282 -23.34 27.05 -40.47
N GLU A 283 -22.33 26.86 -41.31
CA GLU A 283 -20.98 27.37 -41.15
C GLU A 283 -20.70 28.46 -42.18
N ALA A 284 -20.18 29.61 -41.75
CA ALA A 284 -19.86 30.72 -42.64
C ALA A 284 -18.67 30.34 -43.53
N VAL A 285 -18.84 30.34 -44.86
CA VAL A 285 -17.77 29.96 -45.80
C VAL A 285 -16.81 31.12 -46.13
N GLN A 286 -17.20 32.34 -45.81
CA GLN A 286 -16.38 33.55 -45.91
C GLN A 286 -16.82 34.60 -44.88
N SER A 287 -15.95 35.57 -44.60
CA SER A 287 -16.29 36.69 -43.71
C SER A 287 -17.17 37.71 -44.42
N TYR A 288 -18.21 38.20 -43.77
CA TYR A 288 -19.12 39.20 -44.34
C TYR A 288 -19.86 40.01 -43.26
N GLN A 289 -20.42 41.16 -43.63
CA GLN A 289 -21.27 42.00 -42.77
C GLN A 289 -22.74 41.81 -43.14
N GLY A 290 -23.58 41.38 -42.20
CA GLY A 290 -25.03 41.30 -42.40
C GLY A 290 -25.66 42.67 -42.63
N ASN A 291 -26.60 42.76 -43.58
CA ASN A 291 -27.34 43.98 -43.92
C ASN A 291 -28.84 43.91 -43.55
N GLY A 292 -29.31 42.81 -42.95
CA GLY A 292 -30.71 42.59 -42.60
C GLY A 292 -31.51 41.71 -43.58
N ASP A 293 -30.94 41.25 -44.70
CA ASP A 293 -31.63 40.37 -45.64
C ASP A 293 -31.84 38.97 -45.03
N PRO A 294 -33.10 38.53 -44.81
CA PRO A 294 -33.40 37.25 -44.17
C PRO A 294 -33.08 36.03 -45.03
N THR A 295 -32.78 36.21 -46.33
CA THR A 295 -32.51 35.12 -47.27
C THR A 295 -31.04 34.71 -47.31
N TRP A 296 -30.13 35.54 -46.77
CA TRP A 296 -28.69 35.31 -46.86
C TRP A 296 -28.21 34.03 -46.18
N ILE A 297 -28.91 33.55 -45.15
CA ILE A 297 -28.63 32.26 -44.51
C ILE A 297 -28.72 31.07 -45.49
N PHE A 298 -29.44 31.21 -46.61
CA PHE A 298 -29.55 30.20 -47.66
C PHE A 298 -28.58 30.41 -48.82
N ALA A 299 -27.83 31.51 -48.83
CA ALA A 299 -26.85 31.78 -49.88
C ALA A 299 -25.63 30.88 -49.69
N LEU A 300 -25.45 29.90 -50.58
CA LEU A 300 -24.33 28.95 -50.52
C LEU A 300 -22.95 29.61 -50.66
N SER A 301 -22.90 30.84 -51.19
CA SER A 301 -21.70 31.66 -51.20
C SER A 301 -21.32 32.19 -49.82
N LEU A 302 -22.24 32.24 -48.86
CA LEU A 302 -22.02 32.78 -47.51
C LEU A 302 -22.09 31.69 -46.43
N TRP A 303 -22.94 30.67 -46.61
CA TRP A 303 -23.21 29.64 -45.61
C TRP A 303 -23.23 28.24 -46.18
N GLN A 304 -22.64 27.30 -45.46
CA GLN A 304 -22.67 25.87 -45.75
C GLN A 304 -23.47 25.14 -44.67
N PRO A 305 -24.59 24.45 -45.01
CA PRO A 305 -25.33 23.66 -44.04
C PRO A 305 -24.55 22.42 -43.62
N PHE A 306 -24.60 22.06 -42.35
CA PHE A 306 -24.00 20.83 -41.82
C PHE A 306 -24.93 20.13 -40.81
N LYS A 307 -24.63 18.86 -40.50
CA LYS A 307 -25.32 18.10 -39.45
C LYS A 307 -24.40 17.97 -38.24
N MET A 308 -24.96 18.06 -37.03
CA MET A 308 -24.21 17.66 -35.83
C MET A 308 -23.89 16.16 -35.92
N ILE A 309 -22.67 15.81 -35.52
CA ILE A 309 -22.15 14.43 -35.49
C ILE A 309 -22.41 13.83 -34.10
#